data_AF-A0A5K0ZEA2-F1
#
_entry.id   AF-A0A5K0ZEA2-F1
#
_cell.length_a   1.000
_cell.length_b   1.000
_cell.length_c   1.000
_cell.angle_alpha   90.00
_cell.angle_beta   90.00
_cell.angle_gamma   90.00
#
_symmetry.space_group_name_H-M   'P 1'
#
loop_
_entity.id
_entity.type
_entity.pdbx_description
1 polymer ?
#
loop_
_entity_poly.entity_id
_entity_poly.type
_entity_poly.pdbx_seq_one_letter_code
_entity_poly.pdbx_strand_id
1 'polypeptide(L)' 'KEGLSKRPDDIERLRGITLPMISYRELLHATSNFSDANFLGSGSFGTVYKGILADGITAAVK' A
#
# COMPACT_ATOMS: atom_id res chain seq x y z
N LYS A 1 24.36 13.82 1.61
CA LYS A 1 23.54 12.72 1.06
C LYS A 1 23.82 11.49 1.91
N GLU A 2 23.15 11.35 3.04
CA GLU A 2 23.32 10.16 3.88
C GLU A 2 22.49 9.04 3.24
N GLY A 3 23.18 8.05 2.68
CA GLY A 3 22.54 6.81 2.29
C GLY A 3 21.99 6.14 3.53
N LEU A 4 20.82 5.52 3.41
CA LEU A 4 20.20 4.72 4.47
C LEU A 4 21.18 3.61 4.88
N SER A 5 21.99 3.88 5.91
CA SER A 5 22.85 2.89 6.55
C SER A 5 21.92 1.89 7.22
N LYS A 6 21.66 0.78 6.53
CA LYS A 6 20.83 -0.30 7.05
C LYS A 6 21.60 -0.92 8.21
N ARG A 7 21.16 -0.63 9.43
CA ARG A 7 21.74 -1.26 10.60
C ARG A 7 21.45 -2.76 10.51
N PRO A 8 22.38 -3.63 10.92
CA PRO A 8 22.20 -5.07 10.80
C PRO A 8 20.92 -5.58 11.49
N ASP A 9 20.47 -4.90 12.55
CA ASP A 9 19.18 -5.12 13.22
C ASP A 9 17.95 -4.85 12.33
N ASP A 10 17.99 -3.87 11.42
CA ASP A 10 16.87 -3.61 10.50
C ASP A 10 16.70 -4.76 9.49
N ILE A 11 17.81 -5.36 9.01
CA ILE A 11 17.76 -6.53 8.11
C ILE A 11 17.22 -7.76 8.84
N GLU A 12 17.60 -7.95 10.11
CA GLU A 12 17.08 -9.03 10.96
C GLU A 12 15.56 -8.90 11.14
N ARG A 13 15.05 -7.68 11.39
CA ARG A 13 13.59 -7.41 11.53
C ARG A 13 12.81 -7.67 10.25
N LEU A 14 13.45 -7.58 9.08
CA LEU A 14 12.81 -7.88 7.80
C LEU A 14 12.81 -9.38 7.48
N ARG A 15 13.66 -10.20 8.12
CA ARG A 15 13.61 -11.66 7.96
C ARG A 15 12.31 -12.19 8.56
N GLY A 16 11.43 -12.74 7.73
CA GLY A 16 10.15 -13.29 8.14
C GLY A 16 8.94 -12.38 7.93
N ILE A 17 9.14 -11.17 7.37
CA ILE A 17 8.00 -10.37 6.88
C ILE A 17 7.51 -10.96 5.57
N THR A 18 6.29 -11.51 5.57
CA THR A 18 5.57 -11.85 4.36
C THR A 18 4.74 -10.65 3.93
N LEU A 19 4.99 -10.13 2.72
CA LEU A 19 4.15 -9.09 2.13
C LEU A 19 2.94 -9.73 1.44
N PRO A 20 1.72 -9.16 1.62
CA PRO A 20 0.54 -9.68 0.95
C PRO A 20 0.67 -9.46 -0.56
N MET A 21 0.46 -10.53 -1.33
CA MET A 21 0.27 -10.44 -2.77
C MET A 21 -1.20 -10.18 -3.04
N ILE A 22 -1.51 -8.99 -3.55
CA ILE A 22 -2.87 -8.56 -3.86
C ILE A 22 -2.96 -8.37 -5.38
N SER A 23 -3.95 -8.99 -6.01
CA SER A 23 -4.17 -8.83 -7.44
C SER A 23 -4.78 -7.47 -7.78
N TYR A 24 -4.59 -7.04 -9.02
CA TYR A 24 -5.23 -5.80 -9.50
C TYR A 24 -6.76 -5.84 -9.38
N ARG A 25 -7.38 -7.01 -9.62
CA ARG A 25 -8.84 -7.18 -9.47
C ARG A 25 -9.29 -6.96 -8.02
N GLU A 26 -8.52 -7.43 -7.05
CA GLU A 26 -8.82 -7.19 -5.64
C GLU A 26 -8.71 -5.71 -5.31
N LEU A 27 -7.69 -5.01 -5.80
CA LEU A 27 -7.56 -3.56 -5.62
C LEU A 27 -8.72 -2.80 -6.29
N LEU A 28 -9.13 -3.24 -7.49
CA LEU A 28 -10.25 -2.67 -8.22
C LEU A 28 -11.54 -2.78 -7.41
N HIS A 29 -11.82 -3.95 -6.84
CA HIS A 29 -12.98 -4.16 -5.99
C HIS A 29 -12.87 -3.35 -4.68
N ALA A 30 -11.70 -3.40 -4.02
CA ALA A 30 -11.45 -2.73 -2.74
C ALA A 30 -11.65 -1.21 -2.82
N THR A 31 -11.31 -0.61 -3.96
CA THR A 31 -11.41 0.84 -4.21
C THR A 31 -12.70 1.24 -4.91
N SER A 32 -13.62 0.30 -5.16
CA SER A 32 -14.85 0.53 -5.95
C SER A 32 -14.51 1.14 -7.33
N ASN A 33 -13.62 0.46 -8.05
CA ASN A 33 -13.09 0.86 -9.35
C ASN A 33 -12.40 2.24 -9.34
N PHE A 34 -11.59 2.51 -8.31
CA PHE A 34 -10.92 3.80 -8.10
C PHE A 34 -11.90 4.99 -8.17
N SER A 35 -13.10 4.83 -7.59
CA SER A 35 -14.13 5.86 -7.56
C SER A 35 -13.66 7.12 -6.84
N ASP A 36 -14.07 8.30 -7.32
CA ASP A 36 -13.83 9.58 -6.65
C ASP A 36 -14.40 9.63 -5.23
N ALA A 37 -15.42 8.83 -4.92
CA ALA A 37 -15.94 8.68 -3.55
C ALA A 37 -14.89 8.14 -2.57
N ASN A 38 -13.85 7.47 -3.08
CA ASN A 38 -12.73 6.94 -2.32
C ASN A 38 -11.45 7.76 -2.51
N PHE A 39 -11.47 8.89 -3.24
CA PHE A 39 -10.27 9.71 -3.42
C PHE A 39 -9.76 10.25 -2.07
N LEU A 40 -8.45 10.13 -1.84
CA LEU A 40 -7.78 10.65 -0.66
C LEU A 40 -6.86 11.84 -0.98
N GLY A 41 -6.26 11.84 -2.17
CA GLY A 41 -5.34 12.91 -2.57
C GLY A 41 -4.57 12.58 -3.84
N SER A 42 -3.96 13.60 -4.44
CA SER A 42 -3.04 13.46 -5.57
C SER A 42 -1.79 14.29 -5.33
N GLY A 43 -0.65 13.80 -5.84
CA GLY A 43 0.63 14.49 -5.73
C GLY A 43 1.65 13.97 -6.74
N SER A 44 2.93 14.33 -6.56
CA SER A 44 4.02 13.93 -7.46
C SER A 44 4.22 12.41 -7.59
N PHE A 45 3.65 11.63 -6.67
CA PHE A 45 3.77 10.18 -6.61
C PHE A 45 2.54 9.43 -7.15
N GLY A 46 1.53 10.15 -7.65
CA GLY A 46 0.28 9.60 -8.18
C GLY A 46 -0.95 9.98 -7.36
N THR A 47 -2.07 9.34 -7.68
CA THR A 47 -3.36 9.50 -6.98
C THR A 47 -3.55 8.37 -5.99
N VAL A 48 -4.06 8.70 -4.81
CA VAL A 48 -4.26 7.76 -3.72
C VAL A 48 -5.76 7.63 -3.44
N TYR A 49 -6.23 6.40 -3.30
CA TYR A 49 -7.62 6.05 -3.01
C TYR A 49 -7.72 5.22 -1.73
N LYS A 50 -8.85 5.35 -1.03
CA LYS A 50 -9.24 4.47 0.06
C LYS A 50 -9.68 3.13 -0.53
N GLY A 51 -9.13 2.04 -0.01
CA GLY A 51 -9.56 0.68 -0.31
C GLY A 51 -9.92 -0.08 0.96
N ILE A 52 -10.91 -0.97 0.88
CA ILE A 52 -11.18 -1.98 1.90
C ILE A 52 -10.87 -3.35 1.30
N LEU A 53 -9.82 -4.00 1.79
CA LEU A 53 -9.39 -5.32 1.34
C LEU A 53 -10.38 -6.41 1.78
N ALA A 54 -10.24 -7.61 1.22
CA ALA A 54 -11.16 -8.73 1.48
C ALA A 54 -11.21 -9.17 2.96
N ASP A 55 -10.13 -8.92 3.70
CA ASP A 55 -10.01 -9.17 5.14
C ASP A 55 -10.56 -8.01 6.00
N GLY A 56 -11.12 -6.97 5.37
CA GLY A 56 -11.65 -5.79 6.04
C GLY A 56 -10.60 -4.73 6.40
N ILE A 57 -9.32 -4.97 6.09
CA ILE A 57 -8.27 -3.98 6.33
C ILE A 57 -8.50 -2.77 5.41
N THR A 58 -8.55 -1.59 6.02
CA THR A 58 -8.58 -0.33 5.28
C THR A 58 -7.16 0.06 4.89
N ALA A 59 -6.95 0.34 3.61
CA ALA A 59 -5.65 0.70 3.04
C ALA A 59 -5.74 1.94 2.15
N ALA A 60 -4.60 2.61 1.98
CA ALA A 60 -4.39 3.63 0.96
C ALA A 60 -3.76 2.96 -0.27
N VAL A 61 -4.49 2.92 -1.37
CA VAL A 61 -4.06 2.32 -2.64
C VAL A 61 -3.53 3.43 -3.55
N LYS A 62 -2.33 3.23 -4.09
CA LYS A 62 -1.65 4.14 -5.00
C LYS A 62 -1.16 3.38 -6.22
#